data_AF-A0ABC8YIY9-F1
#
_entry.id   AF-A0ABC8YIY9-F1
#
_cell.length_a   1.000
_cell.length_b   1.000
_cell.length_c   1.000
_cell.angle_alpha   90.00
_cell.angle_beta   90.00
_cell.angle_gamma   90.00
#
_symmetry.space_group_name_H-M   'P 1'
#
loop_
_entity.id
_entity.type
_entity.pdbx_description
1 polymer ?
#
loop_
_entity_poly.entity_id
_entity_poly.type
_entity_poly.pdbx_seq_one_letter_code
_entity_poly.pdbx_strand_id
1 'polypeptide(L)'
;MALSMAAAPAMAPAAPTFPRLTMPMPMPLPPAIITLPDAAVPAPPPLSVVGRQRVAAKHKAVVVLGATGTGKSRLAIDLALRFGGEVINSDKMQLYVGLDVATNKVSPGECAGVPHHLLGVVAHPDAEFTAAEFRREASRAAAAVAARGRVPVIAGGSNTYVEELVDGDGRAFRDRFDCCFLWVDARLPVLHGFVARRVDEMCRRGLVEEVAAAFDPRRTDYSRGIWRAIGVPELDAYLRSRGAAGVGDEERERMLAAAVDEIKANTSRLAFRQRGKIQRLARMWRVRRVDATEVFLKRGHAADEAWERLVAAPCIDAVRSFLLEDQEYSSMVTAAKASIFHSTVAAAVA
;
A
#
# COMPACT_ATOMS: atom_id res chain seq x y z
N MET A 1 -10.40 35.36 -90.10
CA MET A 1 -11.24 34.44 -89.30
C MET A 1 -10.32 33.34 -88.79
N ALA A 2 -10.02 33.13 -87.51
CA ALA A 2 -10.45 33.68 -86.21
C ALA A 2 -9.15 33.89 -85.38
N LEU A 3 -8.80 35.13 -84.99
CA LEU A 3 -9.11 35.78 -83.70
C LEU A 3 -8.60 35.04 -82.45
N SER A 4 -7.38 35.45 -82.08
CA SER A 4 -6.80 35.48 -80.75
C SER A 4 -7.78 35.97 -79.67
N MET A 5 -7.86 35.26 -78.54
CA MET A 5 -8.11 35.86 -77.23
C MET A 5 -7.34 35.08 -76.16
N ALA A 6 -6.35 35.74 -75.57
CA ALA A 6 -5.65 35.31 -74.37
C ALA A 6 -6.62 35.35 -73.16
N ALA A 7 -6.73 34.23 -72.45
CA ALA A 7 -7.47 34.14 -71.21
C ALA A 7 -6.61 34.66 -70.05
N ALA A 8 -7.19 35.57 -69.27
CA ALA A 8 -6.62 36.19 -68.07
C ALA A 8 -6.31 35.16 -66.95
N PRO A 9 -5.37 35.45 -66.04
CA PRO A 9 -5.08 34.56 -64.92
C PRO A 9 -6.21 34.61 -63.89
N ALA A 10 -6.79 33.44 -63.57
CA ALA A 10 -7.76 33.32 -62.49
C ALA A 10 -7.05 33.42 -61.14
N MET A 11 -7.42 34.45 -60.38
CA MET A 11 -7.06 34.66 -58.98
C MET A 11 -7.39 33.44 -58.12
N ALA A 12 -6.43 33.04 -57.29
CA ALA A 12 -6.63 32.09 -56.21
C ALA A 12 -7.73 32.56 -55.24
N PRO A 13 -8.68 31.70 -54.84
CA PRO A 13 -9.58 32.03 -53.74
C PRO A 13 -8.79 32.03 -52.43
N ALA A 14 -8.85 33.17 -51.74
CA ALA A 14 -8.28 33.38 -50.42
C ALA A 14 -8.78 32.32 -49.44
N ALA A 15 -7.84 31.71 -48.71
CA ALA A 15 -8.15 30.85 -47.57
C ALA A 15 -8.94 31.66 -46.52
N PRO A 16 -9.96 31.08 -45.87
CA PRO A 16 -10.66 31.76 -44.80
C PRO A 16 -9.69 32.09 -43.67
N THR A 17 -9.41 33.38 -43.48
CA THR A 17 -8.75 33.93 -42.29
C THR A 17 -9.65 33.69 -41.08
N PHE A 18 -9.39 32.61 -40.36
CA PHE A 18 -9.93 32.42 -39.03
C PHE A 18 -9.31 33.46 -38.08
N PRO A 19 -10.10 34.14 -37.23
CA PRO A 19 -9.55 35.02 -36.21
C PRO A 19 -8.66 34.19 -35.29
N ARG A 20 -7.38 34.61 -35.18
CA ARG A 20 -6.46 34.09 -34.16
C ARG A 20 -7.06 34.41 -32.78
N LEU A 21 -7.71 33.43 -32.16
CA LEU A 21 -7.91 33.42 -30.73
C LEU A 21 -6.52 33.39 -30.09
N THR A 22 -6.09 34.53 -29.57
CA THR A 22 -4.97 34.62 -28.64
C THR A 22 -5.32 33.76 -27.43
N MET A 23 -4.73 32.57 -27.36
CA MET A 23 -4.80 31.71 -26.19
C MET A 23 -4.11 32.47 -25.03
N PRO A 24 -4.80 32.74 -23.91
CA PRO A 24 -4.13 33.25 -22.73
C PRO A 24 -3.14 32.19 -22.24
N MET A 25 -1.93 32.64 -21.89
CA MET A 25 -0.87 31.84 -21.28
C MET A 25 -1.43 30.99 -20.12
N PRO A 26 -1.00 29.74 -19.93
CA PRO A 26 -1.48 28.93 -18.83
C PRO A 26 -1.04 29.56 -17.51
N MET A 27 -2.02 30.03 -16.75
CA MET A 27 -1.85 30.44 -15.35
C MET A 27 -1.30 29.25 -14.54
N PRO A 28 -0.35 29.47 -13.61
CA PRO A 28 0.11 28.41 -12.73
C PRO A 28 -1.07 27.90 -11.87
N LEU A 29 -1.23 26.58 -11.84
CA LEU A 29 -2.21 25.89 -10.99
C LEU A 29 -1.99 26.28 -9.52
N PRO A 30 -3.05 26.64 -8.77
CA PRO A 30 -2.91 26.88 -7.34
C PRO A 30 -2.55 25.57 -6.63
N PRO A 31 -1.77 25.61 -5.54
CA PRO A 31 -1.55 24.42 -4.71
C PRO A 31 -2.89 23.91 -4.17
N ALA A 32 -3.02 22.60 -4.03
CA ALA A 32 -4.20 21.97 -3.44
C ALA A 32 -4.39 22.47 -2.00
N ILE A 33 -5.34 23.40 -1.82
CA ILE A 33 -5.74 23.91 -0.52
C ILE A 33 -6.63 22.86 0.14
N ILE A 34 -6.07 22.14 1.10
CA ILE A 34 -6.85 21.40 2.10
C ILE A 34 -7.30 22.44 3.14
N THR A 35 -8.59 22.78 3.14
CA THR A 35 -9.20 23.59 4.20
C THR A 35 -9.43 22.74 5.45
N LEU A 36 -8.75 23.08 6.55
CA LEU A 36 -9.05 22.63 7.91
C LEU A 36 -9.33 23.86 8.79
N PRO A 37 -10.19 23.76 9.82
CA PRO A 37 -10.55 24.90 10.66
C PRO A 37 -9.39 25.38 11.54
N ASP A 38 -9.34 26.69 11.68
CA ASP A 38 -8.37 27.49 12.42
C ASP A 38 -8.48 27.24 13.94
N ALA A 39 -7.39 26.77 14.55
CA ALA A 39 -7.25 26.67 15.99
C ALA A 39 -5.92 27.32 16.38
N ALA A 40 -6.03 28.53 16.93
CA ALA A 40 -4.94 29.36 17.40
C ALA A 40 -4.02 28.62 18.38
N VAL A 41 -2.71 28.71 18.12
CA VAL A 41 -1.63 28.23 19.00
C VAL A 41 -1.18 29.38 19.91
N PRO A 42 -1.13 29.23 21.24
CA PRO A 42 -0.45 30.20 22.11
C PRO A 42 1.04 29.88 22.25
N ALA A 43 1.86 30.93 22.29
CA ALA A 43 3.31 30.92 22.48
C ALA A 43 3.74 30.45 23.91
N PRO A 44 5.01 30.01 24.12
CA PRO A 44 5.39 29.13 25.22
C PRO A 44 5.73 29.86 26.54
N PRO A 45 5.62 29.20 27.70
CA PRO A 45 6.15 29.71 28.97
C PRO A 45 7.68 29.48 29.09
N PRO A 46 8.38 30.19 29.99
CA PRO A 46 9.84 30.33 29.97
C PRO A 46 10.59 29.08 30.43
N LEU A 47 11.87 29.02 30.03
CA LEU A 47 12.83 27.95 30.31
C LEU A 47 12.89 27.58 31.80
N SER A 48 12.43 26.38 32.13
CA SER A 48 12.60 25.77 33.46
C SER A 48 13.52 24.55 33.37
N VAL A 49 14.64 24.66 34.09
CA VAL A 49 15.47 23.61 34.72
C VAL A 49 15.50 22.24 34.02
N VAL A 50 16.70 21.85 33.56
CA VAL A 50 17.04 20.53 33.01
C VAL A 50 16.72 19.43 34.04
N GLY A 51 15.46 19.00 34.07
CA GLY A 51 15.05 17.71 34.60
C GLY A 51 15.40 16.66 33.56
N ARG A 52 16.04 15.55 33.99
CA ARG A 52 16.23 14.33 33.19
C ARG A 52 15.02 14.13 32.27
N GLN A 53 15.23 14.24 30.95
CA GLN A 53 14.18 13.96 29.96
C GLN A 53 13.57 12.60 30.27
N ARG A 54 12.34 12.58 30.78
CA ARG A 54 11.49 11.40 30.64
C ARG A 54 11.30 11.24 29.14
N VAL A 55 11.94 10.22 28.56
CA VAL A 55 11.59 9.75 27.22
C VAL A 55 10.10 9.44 27.28
N ALA A 56 9.28 10.23 26.58
CA ALA A 56 7.86 9.94 26.45
C ALA A 56 7.74 8.52 25.87
N ALA A 57 6.88 7.68 26.45
CA ALA A 57 6.70 6.32 25.97
C ALA A 57 6.29 6.38 24.49
N LYS A 58 7.03 5.64 23.65
CA LYS A 58 6.76 5.58 22.21
C LYS A 58 5.40 4.92 21.98
N HIS A 59 4.67 5.36 20.96
CA HIS A 59 3.47 4.64 20.53
C HIS A 59 3.85 3.27 19.98
N LYS A 60 2.92 2.31 20.00
CA LYS A 60 3.17 0.97 19.46
C LYS A 60 2.70 0.89 18.02
N ALA A 61 3.46 0.23 17.15
CA ALA A 61 3.07 -0.07 15.78
C ALA A 61 3.43 -1.52 15.43
N VAL A 62 2.62 -2.16 14.60
CA VAL A 62 2.89 -3.51 14.10
C VAL A 62 3.13 -3.45 12.60
N VAL A 63 4.18 -4.11 12.13
CA VAL A 63 4.55 -4.16 10.71
C VAL A 63 4.52 -5.61 10.24
N VAL A 64 3.65 -5.90 9.27
CA VAL A 64 3.47 -7.25 8.69
C VAL A 64 4.15 -7.32 7.33
N LEU A 65 5.27 -8.05 7.29
CA LEU A 65 6.09 -8.31 6.11
C LEU A 65 5.75 -9.67 5.50
N GLY A 66 6.02 -9.81 4.19
CA GLY A 66 5.78 -11.05 3.46
C GLY A 66 5.69 -10.83 1.95
N ALA A 67 6.01 -11.86 1.17
CA ALA A 67 5.85 -11.84 -0.28
C ALA A 67 4.36 -11.75 -0.69
N THR A 68 4.06 -11.37 -1.93
CA THR A 68 2.69 -11.41 -2.46
C THR A 68 2.12 -12.82 -2.33
N GLY A 69 0.86 -12.93 -1.94
CA GLY A 69 0.19 -14.21 -1.72
C GLY A 69 0.44 -14.88 -0.36
N THR A 70 1.32 -14.36 0.52
CA THR A 70 1.59 -15.01 1.82
C THR A 70 0.53 -14.78 2.90
N GLY A 71 -0.57 -14.06 2.61
CA GLY A 71 -1.65 -13.83 3.58
C GLY A 71 -1.48 -12.61 4.50
N LYS A 72 -0.60 -11.65 4.15
CA LYS A 72 -0.37 -10.43 4.95
C LYS A 72 -1.64 -9.67 5.34
N SER A 73 -2.56 -9.46 4.39
CA SER A 73 -3.80 -8.71 4.65
C SER A 73 -4.70 -9.46 5.63
N ARG A 74 -4.83 -10.79 5.48
CA ARG A 74 -5.55 -11.65 6.43
C ARG A 74 -4.98 -11.49 7.84
N LEU A 75 -3.66 -11.60 8.00
CA LEU A 75 -3.01 -11.43 9.30
C LEU A 75 -3.19 -10.00 9.86
N ALA A 76 -3.09 -8.97 9.02
CA ALA A 76 -3.25 -7.58 9.45
C ALA A 76 -4.66 -7.31 10.00
N ILE A 77 -5.68 -7.88 9.35
CA ILE A 77 -7.08 -7.80 9.78
C ILE A 77 -7.31 -8.60 11.05
N ASP A 78 -6.79 -9.83 11.14
CA ASP A 78 -6.88 -10.67 12.35
C ASP A 78 -6.28 -9.95 13.57
N LEU A 79 -5.13 -9.29 13.39
CA LEU A 79 -4.48 -8.49 14.44
C LEU A 79 -5.28 -7.24 14.79
N ALA A 80 -5.80 -6.52 13.79
CA ALA A 80 -6.60 -5.32 14.02
C ALA A 80 -7.90 -5.65 14.78
N LEU A 81 -8.59 -6.73 14.43
CA LEU A 81 -9.79 -7.18 15.14
C LEU A 81 -9.51 -7.54 16.60
N ARG A 82 -8.39 -8.24 16.87
CA ARG A 82 -8.05 -8.69 18.23
C ARG A 82 -7.50 -7.61 19.14
N PHE A 83 -6.80 -6.61 18.58
CA PHE A 83 -6.11 -5.57 19.35
C PHE A 83 -6.73 -4.17 19.17
N GLY A 84 -7.91 -4.06 18.54
CA GLY A 84 -8.56 -2.78 18.28
C GLY A 84 -7.74 -1.86 17.37
N GLY A 85 -7.06 -2.44 16.38
CA GLY A 85 -6.17 -1.74 15.46
C GLY A 85 -6.84 -1.21 14.20
N GLU A 86 -6.05 -0.52 13.38
CA GLU A 86 -6.44 -0.08 12.03
C GLU A 86 -5.30 -0.40 11.05
N VAL A 87 -5.64 -0.78 9.83
CA VAL A 87 -4.65 -1.22 8.83
C VAL A 87 -4.16 -0.04 8.01
N ILE A 88 -2.85 0.09 7.81
CA ILE A 88 -2.23 1.05 6.90
C ILE A 88 -1.62 0.25 5.75
N ASN A 89 -2.19 0.39 4.55
CA ASN A 89 -1.69 -0.29 3.37
C ASN A 89 -0.30 0.24 2.99
N SER A 90 0.64 -0.67 2.74
CA SER A 90 1.98 -0.36 2.25
C SER A 90 2.28 -1.07 0.92
N ASP A 91 1.26 -1.41 0.13
CA ASP A 91 1.40 -1.86 -1.24
C ASP A 91 1.20 -0.70 -2.22
N LYS A 92 2.24 -0.40 -3.01
CA LYS A 92 2.27 0.72 -3.94
C LYS A 92 1.16 0.67 -4.99
N MET A 93 0.74 -0.52 -5.44
CA MET A 93 -0.29 -0.63 -6.48
C MET A 93 -1.69 -0.50 -5.89
N GLN A 94 -1.86 -0.87 -4.62
CA GLN A 94 -3.15 -0.76 -3.92
C GLN A 94 -3.47 0.66 -3.46
N LEU A 95 -2.52 1.61 -3.59
CA LEU A 95 -2.75 3.03 -3.32
C LEU A 95 -3.73 3.67 -4.31
N TYR A 96 -3.83 3.15 -5.53
CA TYR A 96 -4.60 3.77 -6.60
C TYR A 96 -6.06 3.32 -6.59
N VAL A 97 -6.95 4.23 -6.98
CA VAL A 97 -8.36 3.92 -7.23
C VAL A 97 -8.50 3.05 -8.48
N GLY A 98 -9.37 2.04 -8.41
CA GLY A 98 -9.63 1.12 -9.53
C GLY A 98 -8.59 0.00 -9.67
N LEU A 99 -8.81 -0.89 -10.65
CA LEU A 99 -8.04 -2.13 -10.82
C LEU A 99 -7.98 -2.97 -9.54
N ASP A 100 -9.09 -3.13 -8.84
CA ASP A 100 -9.18 -3.78 -7.53
C ASP A 100 -8.88 -5.28 -7.63
N VAL A 101 -9.32 -5.94 -8.70
CA VAL A 101 -9.00 -7.34 -8.97
C VAL A 101 -7.52 -7.47 -9.35
N ALA A 102 -7.03 -6.68 -10.30
CA ALA A 102 -5.63 -6.74 -10.76
C ALA A 102 -4.62 -6.43 -9.67
N THR A 103 -4.92 -5.45 -8.81
CA THR A 103 -4.06 -5.07 -7.68
C THR A 103 -4.33 -5.90 -6.42
N ASN A 104 -5.26 -6.87 -6.50
CA ASN A 104 -5.64 -7.77 -5.41
C ASN A 104 -5.98 -7.00 -4.12
N LYS A 105 -6.77 -5.93 -4.23
CA LYS A 105 -7.26 -5.20 -3.06
C LYS A 105 -8.19 -6.08 -2.24
N VAL A 106 -8.14 -5.87 -0.93
CA VAL A 106 -9.06 -6.53 0.00
C VAL A 106 -10.47 -5.97 -0.23
N SER A 107 -11.45 -6.87 -0.33
CA SER A 107 -12.85 -6.49 -0.49
C SER A 107 -13.45 -5.97 0.82
N PRO A 108 -14.53 -5.16 0.79
CA PRO A 108 -15.18 -4.69 2.01
C PRO A 108 -15.63 -5.81 2.96
N GLY A 109 -16.05 -6.96 2.41
CA GLY A 109 -16.41 -8.13 3.21
C GLY A 109 -15.22 -8.75 3.92
N GLU A 110 -14.07 -8.87 3.23
CA GLU A 110 -12.83 -9.37 3.82
C GLU A 110 -12.26 -8.40 4.87
N CYS A 111 -12.48 -7.09 4.73
CA CYS A 111 -12.07 -6.10 5.73
C CYS A 111 -12.72 -6.31 7.10
N ALA A 112 -13.87 -7.01 7.18
CA ALA A 112 -14.59 -7.29 8.42
C ALA A 112 -14.85 -6.05 9.31
N GLY A 113 -15.06 -4.88 8.69
CA GLY A 113 -15.28 -3.61 9.38
C GLY A 113 -14.00 -2.92 9.91
N VAL A 114 -12.81 -3.49 9.67
CA VAL A 114 -11.53 -2.86 10.04
C VAL A 114 -11.23 -1.66 9.13
N PRO A 115 -10.98 -0.47 9.69
CA PRO A 115 -10.58 0.69 8.90
C PRO A 115 -9.24 0.46 8.18
N HIS A 116 -9.21 0.80 6.90
CA HIS A 116 -8.00 0.74 6.06
C HIS A 116 -7.60 2.14 5.60
N HIS A 117 -6.35 2.50 5.83
CA HIS A 117 -5.72 3.73 5.38
C HIS A 117 -4.84 3.47 4.16
N LEU A 118 -4.68 4.47 3.31
CA LEU A 118 -3.83 4.40 2.10
C LEU A 118 -4.21 3.25 1.15
N LEU A 119 -5.50 2.93 1.07
CA LEU A 119 -6.05 1.95 0.13
C LEU A 119 -6.97 2.69 -0.82
N GLY A 120 -6.64 2.74 -2.12
CA GLY A 120 -7.43 3.47 -3.12
C GLY A 120 -7.55 4.97 -2.86
N VAL A 121 -6.46 5.63 -2.45
CA VAL A 121 -6.42 7.07 -2.13
C VAL A 121 -5.88 7.94 -3.27
N VAL A 122 -5.16 7.35 -4.23
CA VAL A 122 -4.60 8.07 -5.39
C VAL A 122 -5.59 7.99 -6.54
N ALA A 123 -6.25 9.11 -6.83
CA ALA A 123 -7.33 9.18 -7.83
C ALA A 123 -6.81 9.16 -9.28
N HIS A 124 -5.68 9.81 -9.55
CA HIS A 124 -5.15 9.89 -10.91
C HIS A 124 -4.31 8.63 -11.23
N PRO A 125 -4.64 7.86 -12.29
CA PRO A 125 -3.98 6.58 -12.57
C PRO A 125 -2.50 6.73 -12.96
N ASP A 126 -2.12 7.84 -13.60
CA ASP A 126 -0.71 8.12 -13.97
C ASP A 126 0.09 8.86 -12.89
N ALA A 127 -0.54 9.22 -11.75
CA ALA A 127 0.18 9.95 -10.72
C ALA A 127 1.29 9.07 -10.15
N GLU A 128 2.46 9.65 -9.94
CA GLU A 128 3.51 8.96 -9.19
C GLU A 128 3.26 9.15 -7.70
N PHE A 129 3.59 8.11 -6.94
CA PHE A 129 3.56 8.16 -5.48
C PHE A 129 4.91 7.68 -4.98
N THR A 130 5.69 8.58 -4.42
CA THR A 130 7.08 8.32 -4.01
C THR A 130 7.14 7.66 -2.63
N ALA A 131 8.29 7.05 -2.30
CA ALA A 131 8.51 6.48 -0.98
C ALA A 131 8.52 7.56 0.13
N ALA A 132 8.97 8.78 -0.18
CA ALA A 132 8.95 9.90 0.76
C ALA A 132 7.52 10.41 1.02
N GLU A 133 6.67 10.45 0.00
CA GLU A 133 5.24 10.74 0.17
C GLU A 133 4.55 9.64 0.98
N PHE A 134 4.88 8.37 0.71
CA PHE A 134 4.41 7.27 1.54
C PHE A 134 4.80 7.44 3.01
N ARG A 135 6.08 7.73 3.31
CA ARG A 135 6.54 7.97 4.67
C ARG A 135 5.72 9.04 5.37
N ARG A 136 5.51 10.18 4.70
CA ARG A 136 4.72 11.30 5.24
C ARG A 136 3.28 10.89 5.53
N GLU A 137 2.59 10.31 4.55
CA GLU A 137 1.17 9.96 4.69
C GLU A 137 0.95 8.80 5.66
N ALA A 138 1.81 7.77 5.65
CA ALA A 138 1.73 6.65 6.57
C ALA A 138 2.06 7.07 8.00
N SER A 139 3.02 7.98 8.20
CA SER A 139 3.31 8.55 9.53
C SER A 139 2.13 9.37 10.06
N ARG A 140 1.46 10.14 9.19
CA ARG A 140 0.25 10.89 9.55
C ARG A 140 -0.90 9.96 9.93
N ALA A 141 -1.15 8.91 9.13
CA ALA A 141 -2.16 7.90 9.41
C ALA A 141 -1.86 7.18 10.74
N ALA A 142 -0.62 6.72 10.94
CA ALA A 142 -0.21 6.04 12.18
C ALA A 142 -0.38 6.93 13.41
N ALA A 143 -0.03 8.22 13.31
CA ALA A 143 -0.24 9.18 14.39
C ALA A 143 -1.73 9.38 14.72
N ALA A 144 -2.59 9.48 13.69
CA ALA A 144 -4.03 9.62 13.89
C ALA A 144 -4.65 8.36 14.52
N VAL A 145 -4.21 7.16 14.11
CA VAL A 145 -4.64 5.88 14.71
C VAL A 145 -4.22 5.82 16.18
N ALA A 146 -2.95 6.15 16.47
CA ALA A 146 -2.43 6.15 17.84
C ALA A 146 -3.13 7.19 18.74
N ALA A 147 -3.47 8.37 18.21
CA ALA A 147 -4.23 9.39 18.93
C ALA A 147 -5.64 8.92 19.32
N ARG A 148 -6.22 7.95 18.60
CA ARG A 148 -7.48 7.27 18.98
C ARG A 148 -7.29 6.14 19.98
N GLY A 149 -6.07 5.93 20.50
CA GLY A 149 -5.74 4.81 21.39
C GLY A 149 -5.70 3.45 20.69
N ARG A 150 -5.62 3.44 19.36
CA ARG A 150 -5.62 2.21 18.54
C ARG A 150 -4.21 1.88 18.04
N VAL A 151 -4.00 0.62 17.66
CA VAL A 151 -2.70 0.15 17.15
C VAL A 151 -2.65 0.25 15.62
N PRO A 152 -1.75 1.04 15.02
CA PRO A 152 -1.51 1.02 13.58
C PRO A 152 -0.85 -0.30 13.18
N VAL A 153 -1.46 -1.00 12.22
CA VAL A 153 -0.96 -2.24 11.62
C VAL A 153 -0.58 -1.96 10.17
N ILE A 154 0.71 -1.83 9.89
CA ILE A 154 1.24 -1.56 8.56
C ILE A 154 1.41 -2.88 7.81
N ALA A 155 0.76 -3.03 6.65
CA ALA A 155 0.83 -4.26 5.86
C ALA A 155 0.81 -3.99 4.35
N GLY A 156 1.66 -4.69 3.59
CA GLY A 156 1.71 -4.55 2.14
C GLY A 156 2.97 -5.17 1.51
N GLY A 157 3.00 -5.30 0.19
CA GLY A 157 4.10 -5.95 -0.53
C GLY A 157 5.28 -5.04 -0.88
N SER A 158 5.17 -3.72 -0.69
CA SER A 158 6.22 -2.79 -1.12
C SER A 158 7.24 -2.55 -0.03
N ASN A 159 8.22 -3.45 0.08
CA ASN A 159 9.27 -3.37 1.09
C ASN A 159 10.12 -2.09 1.01
N THR A 160 10.17 -1.39 -0.15
CA THR A 160 10.77 -0.05 -0.26
C THR A 160 10.04 0.99 0.57
N TYR A 161 8.70 0.94 0.60
CA TYR A 161 7.88 1.87 1.37
C TYR A 161 8.00 1.62 2.87
N VAL A 162 8.01 0.34 3.27
CA VAL A 162 8.21 -0.02 4.67
C VAL A 162 9.63 0.37 5.13
N GLU A 163 10.65 0.14 4.31
CA GLU A 163 12.03 0.55 4.59
C GLU A 163 12.15 2.08 4.73
N GLU A 164 11.57 2.85 3.80
CA GLU A 164 11.56 4.32 3.87
C GLU A 164 10.75 4.85 5.07
N LEU A 165 9.65 4.19 5.43
CA LEU A 165 8.87 4.55 6.62
C LEU A 165 9.66 4.33 7.89
N VAL A 166 10.32 3.17 8.02
CA VAL A 166 10.96 2.72 9.27
C VAL A 166 12.34 3.33 9.46
N ASP A 167 13.16 3.35 8.40
CA ASP A 167 14.57 3.74 8.47
C ASP A 167 14.88 5.05 7.72
N GLY A 168 13.95 5.57 6.92
CA GLY A 168 14.11 6.87 6.26
C GLY A 168 14.10 8.03 7.26
N ASP A 169 14.54 9.20 6.80
CA ASP A 169 14.52 10.46 7.58
C ASP A 169 15.19 10.35 8.96
N GLY A 170 16.35 9.69 9.02
CA GLY A 170 17.05 9.47 10.28
C GLY A 170 16.28 8.61 11.28
N ARG A 171 15.36 7.74 10.82
CA ARG A 171 14.50 6.87 11.65
C ARG A 171 13.43 7.63 12.45
N ALA A 172 13.00 8.80 11.98
CA ALA A 172 11.98 9.63 12.65
C ALA A 172 10.70 8.86 13.05
N PHE A 173 10.28 7.87 12.25
CA PHE A 173 9.16 7.01 12.62
C PHE A 173 9.45 6.16 13.86
N ARG A 174 10.64 5.55 13.94
CA ARG A 174 11.06 4.71 15.09
C ARG A 174 11.33 5.52 16.35
N ASP A 175 11.54 6.82 16.24
CA ASP A 175 11.64 7.71 17.39
C ASP A 175 10.28 7.93 18.05
N ARG A 176 9.21 7.90 17.25
CA ARG A 176 7.82 8.07 17.71
C ARG A 176 7.11 6.76 17.99
N PHE A 177 7.44 5.71 17.25
CA PHE A 177 6.83 4.40 17.31
C PHE A 177 7.85 3.32 17.66
N ASP A 178 7.54 2.53 18.67
CA ASP A 178 8.16 1.23 18.86
C ASP A 178 7.46 0.22 17.94
N CYS A 179 8.24 -0.58 17.21
CA CYS A 179 7.74 -1.38 16.09
C CYS A 179 7.94 -2.87 16.34
N CYS A 180 6.85 -3.63 16.29
CA CYS A 180 6.88 -5.09 16.22
C CYS A 180 6.85 -5.55 14.76
N PHE A 181 7.89 -6.27 14.33
CA PHE A 181 8.00 -6.76 12.95
C PHE A 181 7.64 -8.24 12.89
N LEU A 182 6.61 -8.57 12.10
CA LEU A 182 6.17 -9.92 11.81
C LEU A 182 6.48 -10.23 10.34
N TRP A 183 7.00 -11.41 10.06
CA TRP A 183 7.24 -11.86 8.68
C TRP A 183 6.58 -13.20 8.41
N VAL A 184 5.57 -13.18 7.54
CA VAL A 184 4.93 -14.39 7.02
C VAL A 184 5.71 -14.89 5.81
N ASP A 185 6.49 -15.96 6.01
CA ASP A 185 7.28 -16.63 4.96
C ASP A 185 6.57 -17.89 4.48
N ALA A 186 6.91 -18.32 3.26
CA ALA A 186 6.51 -19.62 2.72
C ALA A 186 7.58 -20.13 1.75
N ARG A 187 7.71 -21.45 1.62
CA ARG A 187 8.61 -22.05 0.63
C ARG A 187 8.19 -21.64 -0.78
N LEU A 188 9.15 -21.12 -1.56
CA LEU A 188 8.90 -20.57 -2.90
C LEU A 188 8.18 -21.53 -3.84
N PRO A 189 8.53 -22.84 -3.95
CA PRO A 189 7.80 -23.75 -4.84
C PRO A 189 6.32 -23.86 -4.50
N VAL A 190 5.99 -23.89 -3.20
CA VAL A 190 4.59 -23.95 -2.72
C VAL A 190 3.88 -22.63 -3.00
N LEU A 191 4.56 -21.51 -2.72
CA LEU A 191 4.02 -20.17 -2.95
C LEU A 191 3.76 -19.89 -4.45
N HIS A 192 4.66 -20.31 -5.34
CA HIS A 192 4.48 -20.16 -6.79
C HIS A 192 3.22 -20.89 -7.27
N GLY A 193 2.99 -22.12 -6.81
CA GLY A 193 1.77 -22.86 -7.14
C GLY A 193 0.50 -22.20 -6.60
N PHE A 194 0.56 -21.60 -5.41
CA PHE A 194 -0.56 -20.84 -4.85
C PHE A 194 -0.83 -19.54 -5.63
N VAL A 195 0.22 -18.76 -5.92
CA VAL A 195 0.12 -17.51 -6.69
C VAL A 195 -0.44 -17.76 -8.09
N ALA A 196 -0.02 -18.84 -8.76
CA ALA A 196 -0.55 -19.19 -10.07
C ALA A 196 -2.06 -19.47 -10.03
N ARG A 197 -2.52 -20.30 -9.06
CA ARG A 197 -3.96 -20.55 -8.86
C ARG A 197 -4.74 -19.29 -8.50
N ARG A 198 -4.11 -18.37 -7.75
CA ARG A 198 -4.72 -17.07 -7.43
C ARG A 198 -4.92 -16.23 -8.68
N VAL A 199 -3.97 -16.23 -9.62
CA VAL A 199 -4.15 -15.53 -10.91
C VAL A 199 -5.31 -16.12 -11.70
N ASP A 200 -5.46 -17.46 -11.71
CA ASP A 200 -6.63 -18.10 -12.34
C ASP A 200 -7.94 -17.61 -11.69
N GLU A 201 -7.97 -17.48 -10.36
CA GLU A 201 -9.12 -16.96 -9.64
C GLU A 201 -9.37 -15.48 -9.91
N MET A 202 -8.32 -14.67 -10.03
CA MET A 202 -8.44 -13.27 -10.44
C MET A 202 -9.07 -13.17 -11.83
N CYS A 203 -8.67 -14.04 -12.77
CA CYS A 203 -9.28 -14.11 -14.10
C CYS A 203 -10.78 -14.43 -14.01
N ARG A 204 -11.18 -15.43 -13.20
CA ARG A 204 -12.61 -15.75 -12.97
C ARG A 204 -13.39 -14.60 -12.36
N ARG A 205 -12.74 -13.78 -11.53
CA ARG A 205 -13.32 -12.59 -10.88
C ARG A 205 -13.38 -11.36 -11.79
N GLY A 206 -12.99 -11.47 -13.05
CA GLY A 206 -13.08 -10.38 -14.02
C GLY A 206 -11.81 -9.55 -14.18
N LEU A 207 -10.63 -10.11 -13.91
CA LEU A 207 -9.34 -9.41 -14.10
C LEU A 207 -9.22 -8.81 -15.50
N VAL A 208 -9.58 -9.59 -16.53
CA VAL A 208 -9.40 -9.21 -17.92
C VAL A 208 -10.37 -8.09 -18.29
N GLU A 209 -11.61 -8.21 -17.86
CA GLU A 209 -12.69 -7.24 -18.06
C GLU A 209 -12.37 -5.92 -17.34
N GLU A 210 -11.86 -5.99 -16.11
CA GLU A 210 -11.47 -4.83 -15.32
C GLU A 210 -10.34 -4.05 -16.01
N VAL A 211 -9.29 -4.74 -16.46
CA VAL A 211 -8.18 -4.09 -17.18
C VAL A 211 -8.65 -3.58 -18.54
N ALA A 212 -9.48 -4.34 -19.27
CA ALA A 212 -10.04 -3.92 -20.54
C ALA A 212 -10.90 -2.65 -20.43
N ALA A 213 -11.67 -2.51 -19.35
CA ALA A 213 -12.50 -1.33 -19.10
C ALA A 213 -11.68 -0.07 -18.80
N ALA A 214 -10.49 -0.23 -18.20
CA ALA A 214 -9.58 0.88 -17.91
C ALA A 214 -8.60 1.20 -19.04
N PHE A 215 -8.36 0.26 -19.96
CA PHE A 215 -7.32 0.35 -20.98
C PHE A 215 -7.64 1.37 -22.08
N ASP A 216 -6.69 2.24 -22.38
CA ASP A 216 -6.72 3.12 -23.55
C ASP A 216 -5.45 2.89 -24.40
N PRO A 217 -5.58 2.31 -25.61
CA PRO A 217 -4.44 2.00 -26.48
C PRO A 217 -3.53 3.18 -26.82
N ARG A 218 -4.03 4.42 -26.70
CA ARG A 218 -3.30 5.66 -27.04
C ARG A 218 -2.74 6.39 -25.82
N ARG A 219 -3.25 6.10 -24.61
CA ARG A 219 -2.91 6.86 -23.40
C ARG A 219 -2.21 6.04 -22.32
N THR A 220 -2.37 4.72 -22.32
CA THR A 220 -1.79 3.87 -21.28
C THR A 220 -0.26 3.85 -21.37
N ASP A 221 0.41 4.41 -20.36
CA ASP A 221 1.86 4.41 -20.18
C ASP A 221 2.27 3.46 -19.05
N TYR A 222 2.80 2.28 -19.41
CA TYR A 222 3.23 1.25 -18.46
C TYR A 222 4.43 1.65 -17.58
N SER A 223 5.04 2.81 -17.80
CA SER A 223 6.09 3.33 -16.94
C SER A 223 5.57 4.09 -15.72
N ARG A 224 4.27 4.39 -15.67
CA ARG A 224 3.67 5.31 -14.69
C ARG A 224 2.59 4.69 -13.83
N GLY A 225 2.52 5.17 -12.60
CA GLY A 225 1.36 5.00 -11.71
C GLY A 225 0.84 3.56 -11.60
N ILE A 226 -0.48 3.41 -11.73
CA ILE A 226 -1.18 2.12 -11.60
C ILE A 226 -0.92 1.16 -12.76
N TRP A 227 -0.54 1.66 -13.94
CA TRP A 227 -0.33 0.84 -15.15
C TRP A 227 0.88 -0.08 -15.04
N ARG A 228 1.74 0.14 -14.04
CA ARG A 228 2.85 -0.74 -13.67
C ARG A 228 2.41 -2.04 -12.97
N ALA A 229 1.12 -2.16 -12.64
CA ALA A 229 0.59 -3.33 -11.97
C ALA A 229 0.72 -4.58 -12.86
N ILE A 230 1.21 -5.67 -12.28
CA ILE A 230 1.25 -6.98 -12.94
C ILE A 230 -0.18 -7.36 -13.31
N GLY A 231 -0.40 -7.74 -14.57
CA GLY A 231 -1.72 -7.93 -15.15
C GLY A 231 -2.02 -6.92 -16.25
N VAL A 232 -1.53 -5.69 -16.15
CA VAL A 232 -1.87 -4.64 -17.12
C VAL A 232 -0.95 -4.70 -18.35
N PRO A 233 0.40 -4.66 -18.23
CA PRO A 233 1.27 -4.75 -19.41
C PRO A 233 1.15 -6.09 -20.14
N GLU A 234 0.99 -7.19 -19.39
CA GLU A 234 0.89 -8.54 -19.96
C GLU A 234 -0.36 -8.72 -20.85
N LEU A 235 -1.45 -8.00 -20.55
CA LEU A 235 -2.68 -8.05 -21.34
C LEU A 235 -2.66 -7.13 -22.57
N ASP A 236 -1.67 -6.26 -22.76
CA ASP A 236 -1.65 -5.25 -23.83
C ASP A 236 -1.90 -5.86 -25.22
N ALA A 237 -1.12 -6.89 -25.57
CA ALA A 237 -1.21 -7.52 -26.88
C ALA A 237 -2.61 -8.10 -27.14
N TYR A 238 -3.19 -8.75 -26.13
CA TYR A 238 -4.56 -9.28 -26.20
C TYR A 238 -5.60 -8.16 -26.32
N LEU A 239 -5.48 -7.09 -25.54
CA LEU A 239 -6.45 -6.00 -25.55
C LEU A 239 -6.44 -5.22 -26.88
N ARG A 240 -5.25 -5.03 -27.48
CA ARG A 240 -5.12 -4.40 -28.80
C ARG A 240 -5.70 -5.28 -29.91
N SER A 241 -5.60 -6.61 -29.80
CA SER A 241 -6.15 -7.52 -30.81
C SER A 241 -7.69 -7.55 -30.83
N ARG A 242 -8.36 -7.19 -29.71
CA ARG A 242 -9.83 -7.11 -29.65
C ARG A 242 -10.43 -6.17 -30.70
N GLY A 243 -9.74 -5.08 -31.03
CA GLY A 243 -10.14 -4.09 -32.04
C GLY A 243 -9.52 -4.26 -33.43
N ALA A 244 -8.63 -5.23 -33.61
CA ALA A 244 -7.93 -5.45 -34.88
C ALA A 244 -8.77 -6.31 -35.84
N ALA A 245 -8.92 -5.85 -37.10
CA ALA A 245 -9.51 -6.65 -38.16
C ALA A 245 -8.53 -7.75 -38.61
N GLY A 246 -8.99 -9.01 -38.67
CA GLY A 246 -8.21 -10.14 -39.18
C GLY A 246 -7.63 -11.09 -38.12
N VAL A 247 -7.71 -10.76 -36.82
CA VAL A 247 -7.33 -11.70 -35.75
C VAL A 247 -8.53 -12.58 -35.39
N GLY A 248 -8.44 -13.87 -35.70
CA GLY A 248 -9.48 -14.86 -35.42
C GLY A 248 -9.62 -15.18 -33.93
N ASP A 249 -10.77 -15.71 -33.51
CA ASP A 249 -11.06 -15.98 -32.09
C ASP A 249 -10.07 -16.96 -31.45
N GLU A 250 -9.65 -18.00 -32.19
CA GLU A 250 -8.64 -18.95 -31.73
C GLU A 250 -7.27 -18.30 -31.48
N GLU A 251 -6.91 -17.28 -32.25
CA GLU A 251 -5.68 -16.53 -32.03
C GLU A 251 -5.79 -15.63 -30.81
N ARG A 252 -6.93 -14.97 -30.60
CA ARG A 252 -7.18 -14.17 -29.40
C ARG A 252 -7.14 -15.00 -28.13
N GLU A 253 -7.72 -16.20 -28.16
CA GLU A 253 -7.68 -17.14 -27.03
C GLU A 253 -6.24 -17.56 -26.69
N ARG A 254 -5.42 -17.85 -27.72
CA ARG A 254 -3.99 -18.14 -27.52
C ARG A 254 -3.23 -16.95 -26.94
N MET A 255 -3.50 -15.72 -27.40
CA MET A 255 -2.89 -14.51 -26.85
C MET A 255 -3.28 -14.29 -25.38
N LEU A 256 -4.55 -14.53 -25.04
CA LEU A 256 -5.03 -14.43 -23.66
C LEU A 256 -4.35 -15.46 -22.76
N ALA A 257 -4.30 -16.72 -23.19
CA ALA A 257 -3.63 -17.79 -22.44
C ALA A 257 -2.15 -17.45 -22.18
N ALA A 258 -1.45 -16.96 -23.20
CA ALA A 258 -0.06 -16.53 -23.08
C ALA A 258 0.11 -15.36 -22.10
N ALA A 259 -0.78 -14.37 -22.14
CA ALA A 259 -0.79 -13.24 -21.21
C ALA A 259 -1.00 -13.71 -19.76
N VAL A 260 -1.96 -14.61 -19.53
CA VAL A 260 -2.23 -15.18 -18.20
C VAL A 260 -1.02 -15.95 -17.66
N ASP A 261 -0.34 -16.73 -18.50
CA ASP A 261 0.87 -17.44 -18.11
C ASP A 261 2.03 -16.47 -17.79
N GLU A 262 2.14 -15.38 -18.52
CA GLU A 262 3.09 -14.31 -18.23
C GLU A 262 2.80 -13.63 -16.88
N ILE A 263 1.53 -13.34 -16.58
CA ILE A 263 1.09 -12.79 -15.29
C ILE A 263 1.50 -13.73 -14.14
N LYS A 264 1.29 -15.04 -14.30
CA LYS A 264 1.69 -16.05 -13.31
C LYS A 264 3.21 -16.05 -13.10
N ALA A 265 3.99 -15.99 -14.19
CA ALA A 265 5.44 -15.96 -14.14
C ALA A 265 5.96 -14.67 -13.47
N ASN A 266 5.45 -13.51 -13.86
CA ASN A 266 5.85 -12.21 -13.30
C ASN A 266 5.46 -12.06 -11.83
N THR A 267 4.29 -12.57 -11.42
CA THR A 267 3.88 -12.58 -10.01
C THR A 267 4.79 -13.49 -9.17
N SER A 268 5.20 -14.65 -9.71
CA SER A 268 6.16 -15.53 -9.05
C SER A 268 7.55 -14.89 -8.90
N ARG A 269 8.03 -14.22 -9.96
CA ARG A 269 9.28 -13.43 -9.91
C ARG A 269 9.19 -12.28 -8.90
N LEU A 270 8.04 -11.62 -8.78
CA LEU A 270 7.80 -10.60 -7.76
C LEU A 270 7.90 -11.20 -6.36
N ALA A 271 7.22 -12.33 -6.10
CA ALA A 271 7.28 -13.01 -4.81
C ALA A 271 8.71 -13.40 -4.42
N PHE A 272 9.49 -13.92 -5.38
CA PHE A 272 10.91 -14.21 -5.21
C PHE A 272 11.72 -12.98 -4.81
N ARG A 273 11.60 -11.87 -5.57
CA ARG A 273 12.31 -10.62 -5.29
C ARG A 273 11.92 -10.02 -3.93
N GLN A 274 10.64 -10.03 -3.59
CA GLN A 274 10.15 -9.55 -2.30
C GLN A 274 10.73 -10.37 -1.15
N ARG A 275 10.74 -11.71 -1.26
CA ARG A 275 11.32 -12.58 -0.24
C ARG A 275 12.80 -12.30 -0.02
N GLY A 276 13.58 -12.17 -1.10
CA GLY A 276 15.01 -11.82 -1.00
C GLY A 276 15.23 -10.46 -0.34
N LYS A 277 14.40 -9.46 -0.65
CA LYS A 277 14.47 -8.15 0.02
C LYS A 277 14.10 -8.23 1.51
N ILE A 278 13.06 -8.99 1.87
CA ILE A 278 12.66 -9.18 3.27
C ILE A 278 13.76 -9.90 4.06
N GLN A 279 14.41 -10.90 3.47
CA GLN A 279 15.55 -11.57 4.11
C GLN A 279 16.68 -10.60 4.47
N ARG A 280 16.96 -9.61 3.59
CA ARG A 280 17.91 -8.54 3.91
C ARG A 280 17.41 -7.68 5.07
N LEU A 281 16.16 -7.23 5.03
CA LEU A 281 15.56 -6.39 6.08
C LEU A 281 15.51 -7.11 7.43
N ALA A 282 15.21 -8.41 7.44
CA ALA A 282 15.15 -9.26 8.64
C ALA A 282 16.50 -9.46 9.34
N ARG A 283 17.63 -9.15 8.67
CA ARG A 283 18.96 -9.10 9.32
C ARG A 283 19.19 -7.79 10.06
N MET A 284 18.53 -6.71 9.63
CA MET A 284 18.67 -5.37 10.21
C MET A 284 17.62 -5.09 11.28
N TRP A 285 16.45 -5.71 11.17
CA TRP A 285 15.34 -5.56 12.10
C TRP A 285 15.14 -6.84 12.92
N ARG A 286 14.71 -6.70 14.18
CA ARG A 286 14.33 -7.84 15.03
C ARG A 286 12.96 -8.39 14.58
N VAL A 287 12.97 -9.14 13.49
CA VAL A 287 11.75 -9.67 12.85
C VAL A 287 11.40 -11.06 13.38
N ARG A 288 10.14 -11.27 13.77
CA ARG A 288 9.60 -12.60 14.08
C ARG A 288 9.08 -13.26 12.82
N ARG A 289 9.80 -14.28 12.34
CA ARG A 289 9.40 -15.07 11.17
C ARG A 289 8.42 -16.17 11.57
N VAL A 290 7.34 -16.32 10.82
CA VAL A 290 6.40 -17.45 10.87
C VAL A 290 6.34 -18.13 9.51
N ASP A 291 6.17 -19.46 9.49
CA ASP A 291 6.17 -20.26 8.27
C ASP A 291 4.75 -20.70 7.91
N ALA A 292 4.20 -20.10 6.87
CA ALA A 292 2.87 -20.38 6.35
C ALA A 292 2.85 -21.51 5.30
N THR A 293 3.95 -22.22 5.07
CA THR A 293 4.06 -23.24 4.01
C THR A 293 2.99 -24.33 4.14
N GLU A 294 2.76 -24.87 5.34
CA GLU A 294 1.79 -25.95 5.56
C GLU A 294 0.35 -25.48 5.25
N VAL A 295 0.05 -24.21 5.50
CA VAL A 295 -1.25 -23.60 5.19
C VAL A 295 -1.55 -23.72 3.70
N PHE A 296 -0.57 -23.41 2.85
CA PHE A 296 -0.73 -23.45 1.39
C PHE A 296 -0.75 -24.86 0.79
N LEU A 297 -0.37 -25.89 1.57
CA LEU A 297 -0.47 -27.29 1.16
C LEU A 297 -1.85 -27.89 1.47
N LYS A 298 -2.61 -27.29 2.41
CA LYS A 298 -3.94 -27.74 2.81
C LYS A 298 -5.03 -26.99 2.06
N ARG A 299 -6.28 -27.44 2.19
CA ARG A 299 -7.48 -26.81 1.58
C ARG A 299 -8.62 -26.74 2.59
N GLY A 300 -9.52 -25.77 2.40
CA GLY A 300 -10.72 -25.57 3.21
C GLY A 300 -10.40 -25.45 4.69
N HIS A 301 -11.24 -26.07 5.53
CA HIS A 301 -11.12 -26.02 7.00
C HIS A 301 -9.72 -26.38 7.53
N ALA A 302 -9.07 -27.38 6.93
CA ALA A 302 -7.74 -27.81 7.34
C ALA A 302 -6.65 -26.74 7.07
N ALA A 303 -6.85 -25.88 6.06
CA ALA A 303 -5.98 -24.73 5.81
C ALA A 303 -6.22 -23.63 6.85
N ASP A 304 -7.47 -23.38 7.22
CA ASP A 304 -7.81 -22.37 8.23
C ASP A 304 -7.31 -22.76 9.64
N GLU A 305 -7.44 -24.02 10.03
CA GLU A 305 -6.83 -24.53 11.27
C GLU A 305 -5.31 -24.41 11.25
N ALA A 306 -4.67 -24.72 10.11
CA ALA A 306 -3.23 -24.58 9.97
C ALA A 306 -2.80 -23.10 10.03
N TRP A 307 -3.59 -22.19 9.45
CA TRP A 307 -3.35 -20.75 9.53
C TRP A 307 -3.42 -20.27 10.98
N GLU A 308 -4.48 -20.64 11.70
CA GLU A 308 -4.66 -20.23 13.09
C GLU A 308 -3.49 -20.72 13.95
N ARG A 309 -3.11 -22.00 13.81
CA ARG A 309 -2.06 -22.63 14.62
C ARG A 309 -0.64 -22.13 14.29
N LEU A 310 -0.31 -21.97 13.01
CA LEU A 310 1.07 -21.74 12.56
C LEU A 310 1.40 -20.26 12.29
N VAL A 311 0.38 -19.45 12.01
CA VAL A 311 0.56 -18.05 11.60
C VAL A 311 -0.12 -17.12 12.60
N ALA A 312 -1.45 -17.23 12.76
CA ALA A 312 -2.20 -16.27 13.56
C ALA A 312 -1.82 -16.32 15.05
N ALA A 313 -1.92 -17.48 15.70
CA ALA A 313 -1.65 -17.62 17.13
C ALA A 313 -0.22 -17.17 17.53
N PRO A 314 0.87 -17.61 16.86
CA PRO A 314 2.22 -17.14 17.18
C PRO A 314 2.41 -15.63 16.99
N CYS A 315 1.74 -15.04 16.00
CA CYS A 315 1.76 -13.60 15.74
C CYS A 315 0.93 -12.82 16.78
N ILE A 316 -0.23 -13.33 17.16
CA ILE A 316 -1.09 -12.76 18.19
C ILE A 316 -0.36 -12.76 19.52
N ASP A 317 0.27 -13.87 19.90
CA ASP A 317 1.03 -13.95 21.14
C ASP A 317 2.24 -13.01 21.11
N ALA A 318 2.91 -12.87 19.97
CA ALA A 318 3.98 -11.88 19.78
C ALA A 318 3.51 -10.44 20.03
N VAL A 319 2.39 -10.07 19.42
CA VAL A 319 1.83 -8.73 19.53
C VAL A 319 1.28 -8.50 20.94
N ARG A 320 0.64 -9.51 21.55
CA ARG A 320 0.17 -9.44 22.93
C ARG A 320 1.33 -9.15 23.88
N SER A 321 2.42 -9.93 23.84
CA SER A 321 3.60 -9.68 24.67
C SER A 321 4.17 -8.28 24.42
N PHE A 322 4.30 -7.89 23.15
CA PHE A 322 4.82 -6.57 22.77
C PHE A 322 3.99 -5.39 23.29
N LEU A 323 2.66 -5.53 23.32
CA LEU A 323 1.75 -4.50 23.85
C LEU A 323 1.71 -4.50 25.39
N LEU A 324 1.94 -5.66 26.04
CA LEU A 324 1.91 -5.81 27.49
C LEU A 324 3.24 -5.44 28.18
N GLU A 325 4.39 -5.61 27.51
CA GLU A 325 5.72 -5.24 28.04
C GLU A 325 5.75 -3.79 28.58
N ASP A 326 4.95 -2.88 27.98
CA ASP A 326 4.82 -1.49 28.45
C ASP A 326 3.75 -1.29 29.54
N GLN A 327 2.72 -2.15 29.61
CA GLN A 327 1.70 -2.07 30.66
C GLN A 327 2.27 -2.50 32.02
N GLU A 328 3.13 -3.50 32.05
CA GLU A 328 3.86 -3.90 33.26
C GLU A 328 4.85 -2.81 33.67
N TYR A 329 5.59 -2.23 32.72
CA TYR A 329 6.49 -1.09 33.01
C TYR A 329 5.72 0.14 33.52
N SER A 330 4.60 0.49 32.90
CA SER A 330 3.78 1.64 33.29
C SER A 330 3.09 1.43 34.64
N SER A 331 2.61 0.21 34.93
CA SER A 331 2.02 -0.13 36.24
C SER A 331 3.07 -0.15 37.35
N MET A 332 4.27 -0.70 37.10
CA MET A 332 5.41 -0.64 38.03
C MET A 332 5.85 0.81 38.30
N VAL A 333 5.95 1.66 37.27
CA VAL A 333 6.30 3.08 37.43
C VAL A 333 5.21 3.85 38.19
N THR A 334 3.93 3.51 37.96
CA THR A 334 2.80 4.12 38.67
C THR A 334 2.75 3.69 40.13
N ALA A 335 2.99 2.41 40.41
CA ALA A 335 3.11 1.87 41.76
C ALA A 335 4.32 2.46 42.52
N ALA A 336 5.46 2.61 41.84
CA ALA A 336 6.64 3.26 42.41
C ALA A 336 6.38 4.75 42.73
N LYS A 337 5.67 5.49 41.86
CA LYS A 337 5.25 6.87 42.15
C LYS A 337 4.29 6.94 43.33
N ALA A 338 3.30 6.05 43.40
CA ALA A 338 2.34 6.02 44.51
C ALA A 338 3.03 5.75 45.86
N SER A 339 4.05 4.89 45.87
CA SER A 339 4.88 4.59 47.04
C SER A 339 5.74 5.78 47.48
N ILE A 340 6.35 6.52 46.54
CA ILE A 340 7.11 7.74 46.84
C ILE A 340 6.21 8.84 47.42
N PHE A 341 5.00 9.02 46.90
CA PHE A 341 4.04 9.97 47.45
C PHE A 341 3.56 9.58 48.86
N HIS A 342 3.33 8.29 49.14
CA HIS A 342 2.99 7.84 50.50
C HIS A 342 4.14 8.05 51.50
N SER A 343 5.39 7.80 51.10
CA SER A 343 6.56 8.04 51.96
C SER A 343 6.80 9.52 52.25
N THR A 344 6.43 10.42 51.34
CA THR A 344 6.64 11.86 51.52
C THR A 344 5.55 12.49 52.39
N VAL A 345 4.31 11.98 52.32
CA VAL A 345 3.22 12.41 53.20
C VAL A 345 3.43 11.92 54.64
N ALA A 346 3.97 10.72 54.84
CA ALA A 346 4.28 10.21 56.19
C ALA A 346 5.40 11.01 56.89
N ALA A 347 6.36 11.57 56.13
CA ALA A 347 7.43 12.40 56.67
C ALA A 347 7.04 13.87 56.93
N ALA A 348 5.89 14.32 56.43
CA ALA A 348 5.37 15.68 56.63
C ALA A 348 4.34 15.78 57.77
N VAL A 349 4.00 14.65 58.42
CA VAL A 349 3.01 14.55 59.51
C VAL A 349 3.65 14.05 60.83
N ALA A 350 4.98 13.96 60.90
CA ALA A 350 5.75 13.66 62.11
C ALA A 350 6.54 14.89 62.57
#